data_AF-W9VU81-F1
#
_entry.id   AF-W9VU81-F1
#
_cell.length_a   1.000
_cell.length_b   1.000
_cell.length_c   1.000
_cell.angle_alpha   90.00
_cell.angle_beta   90.00
_cell.angle_gamma   90.00
#
_symmetry.space_group_name_H-M   'P 1'
#
loop_
_entity.id
_entity.type
_entity.pdbx_description
1 polymer ?
#
loop_
_entity_poly.entity_id
_entity_poly.type
_entity_poly.pdbx_seq_one_letter_code
_entity_poly.pdbx_strand_id
1 'polypeptide(L)'
;MGSASLQECTSTKFRRIGQGFCGTVWAAEGGTMAMKREDGGPGRSLLNDYHMHKLVLDTAFQEKNSVCVPRWPSLVRNNDSWWDANLSRFPLGYTTCNVLCAERIPPLPQEVRHRLIDRYCPPAAIATIKANDADHDCLVRPYLGRRKIQNEARRGRNFFSLRNYPLHLNQAEDLDLPILKYAHAMAEMLAMMHWTAKIDANDIEFVLAGVQQQPEIARTIYTHDFLGTHSLWVLDFDCCKTLTMDDAGIEQAARAFLRNDPYFPRPAINTQSPDGNLWNEFRTRYLVCSQNLVTDHGVDCLALPEKFVTRVAEMHEQGKD
;
A
#
# COMPACT_ATOMS: atom_id res chain seq x y z
N MET A 1 11.35 -56.81 1.86
CA MET A 1 10.20 -56.40 2.70
C MET A 1 10.71 -55.43 3.75
N GLY A 2 9.98 -54.33 3.99
CA GLY A 2 10.31 -53.29 4.98
C GLY A 2 10.77 -51.98 4.32
N SER A 3 9.92 -51.36 3.50
CA SER A 3 9.18 -50.13 3.86
C SER A 3 10.09 -48.97 4.31
N ALA A 4 10.67 -48.28 3.33
CA ALA A 4 11.19 -46.94 3.54
C ALA A 4 10.01 -46.03 3.93
N SER A 5 10.14 -45.41 5.10
CA SER A 5 9.23 -44.37 5.58
C SER A 5 9.08 -43.29 4.53
N LEU A 6 7.87 -43.15 3.99
CA LEU A 6 7.44 -41.94 3.30
C LEU A 6 7.55 -40.80 4.32
N GLN A 7 8.63 -40.06 4.22
CA GLN A 7 8.77 -38.78 4.88
C GLN A 7 7.74 -37.87 4.22
N GLU A 8 6.57 -37.73 4.85
CA GLU A 8 5.64 -36.63 4.56
C GLU A 8 6.44 -35.34 4.69
N CYS A 9 6.89 -34.81 3.56
CA CYS A 9 7.32 -33.42 3.48
C CYS A 9 6.05 -32.60 3.71
N THR A 10 5.77 -32.25 4.96
CA THR A 10 4.66 -31.40 5.35
C THR A 10 4.92 -30.00 4.79
N SER A 11 4.68 -29.83 3.50
CA SER A 11 4.71 -28.53 2.84
C SER A 11 3.67 -27.65 3.52
N THR A 12 4.13 -26.60 4.22
CA THR A 12 3.28 -25.70 5.00
C THR A 12 2.11 -25.23 4.15
N LYS A 13 0.89 -25.44 4.65
CA LYS A 13 -0.35 -25.01 3.99
C LYS A 13 -0.33 -23.49 3.79
N PHE A 14 -0.95 -23.03 2.71
CA PHE A 14 -1.17 -21.63 2.49
C PHE A 14 -2.40 -21.16 3.26
N ARG A 15 -2.28 -19.99 3.87
CA ARG A 15 -3.38 -19.30 4.53
C ARG A 15 -3.65 -17.99 3.81
N ARG A 16 -4.92 -17.59 3.80
CA ARG A 16 -5.35 -16.31 3.22
C ARG A 16 -4.92 -15.19 4.15
N ILE A 17 -4.09 -14.29 3.66
CA ILE A 17 -3.55 -13.14 4.40
C ILE A 17 -4.25 -11.82 4.04
N GLY A 18 -4.97 -11.78 2.92
CA GLY A 18 -5.72 -10.60 2.48
C GLY A 18 -6.79 -10.95 1.46
N GLN A 19 -7.73 -10.03 1.26
CA GLN A 19 -8.72 -10.10 0.20
C GLN A 19 -9.18 -8.68 -0.12
N GLY A 20 -9.19 -8.35 -1.41
CA GLY A 20 -9.71 -7.08 -1.92
C GLY A 20 -10.50 -7.31 -3.21
N PHE A 21 -10.80 -6.23 -3.93
CA PHE A 21 -11.53 -6.33 -5.19
C PHE A 21 -10.71 -7.02 -6.29
N CYS A 22 -9.38 -6.96 -6.25
CA CYS A 22 -8.49 -7.65 -7.20
C CYS A 22 -8.26 -9.14 -6.88
N GLY A 23 -8.82 -9.66 -5.79
CA GLY A 23 -8.76 -11.08 -5.45
C GLY A 23 -8.22 -11.36 -4.05
N THR A 24 -7.91 -12.62 -3.79
CA THR A 24 -7.41 -13.14 -2.52
C THR A 24 -5.89 -13.21 -2.52
N VAL A 25 -5.28 -12.91 -1.37
CA VAL A 25 -3.83 -12.95 -1.17
C VAL A 25 -3.49 -14.02 -0.15
N TRP A 26 -2.48 -14.84 -0.45
CA TRP A 26 -2.09 -16.02 0.32
C TRP A 26 -0.61 -16.00 0.66
N ALA A 27 -0.25 -16.65 1.77
CA ALA A 27 1.14 -16.92 2.12
C ALA A 27 1.24 -18.21 2.93
N ALA A 28 2.43 -18.81 2.94
CA ALA A 28 2.77 -19.81 3.95
C ALA A 28 2.98 -19.13 5.30
N GLU A 29 2.71 -19.84 6.40
CA GLU A 29 3.07 -19.36 7.73
C GLU A 29 4.59 -19.16 7.85
N GLY A 30 5.00 -18.01 8.40
CA GLY A 30 6.41 -17.58 8.42
C GLY A 30 7.03 -17.32 7.04
N GLY A 31 6.30 -17.51 5.95
CA GLY A 31 6.81 -17.36 4.59
C GLY A 31 7.05 -15.90 4.22
N THR A 32 8.00 -15.69 3.30
CA THR A 32 8.43 -14.38 2.77
C THR A 32 7.81 -14.04 1.42
N MET A 33 6.90 -14.88 0.91
CA MET A 33 6.23 -14.71 -0.38
C MET A 33 4.73 -14.54 -0.19
N ALA A 34 4.16 -13.53 -0.83
CA ALA A 34 2.73 -13.33 -0.97
C ALA A 34 2.30 -13.74 -2.38
N MET A 35 1.13 -14.36 -2.49
CA MET A 35 0.54 -14.90 -3.72
C MET A 35 -0.86 -14.31 -3.89
N LYS A 36 -1.00 -13.36 -4.82
CA LYS A 36 -2.28 -12.73 -5.17
C LYS A 36 -2.91 -13.52 -6.32
N ARG A 37 -4.11 -14.05 -6.12
CA ARG A 37 -4.82 -14.88 -7.09
C ARG A 37 -5.71 -14.04 -7.99
N GLU A 38 -5.87 -14.48 -9.24
CA GLU A 38 -6.82 -13.90 -10.20
C GLU A 38 -8.25 -14.41 -9.95
N ASP A 39 -8.76 -14.15 -8.75
CA ASP A 39 -10.15 -14.44 -8.34
C ASP A 39 -10.90 -13.15 -7.91
N GLY A 40 -10.45 -12.01 -8.46
CA GLY A 40 -11.02 -10.69 -8.27
C GLY A 40 -12.27 -10.39 -9.11
N GLY A 41 -12.86 -9.22 -8.86
CA GLY A 41 -14.01 -8.69 -9.59
C GLY A 41 -13.65 -8.15 -10.99
N PRO A 42 -14.67 -7.84 -11.81
CA PRO A 42 -14.47 -7.32 -13.16
C PRO A 42 -13.70 -5.99 -13.14
N GLY A 43 -12.84 -5.78 -14.14
CA GLY A 43 -12.06 -4.56 -14.30
C GLY A 43 -10.73 -4.51 -13.54
N ARG A 44 -10.37 -5.60 -12.84
CA ARG A 44 -9.05 -5.78 -12.22
C ARG A 44 -8.17 -6.67 -13.10
N SER A 45 -6.87 -6.38 -13.16
CA SER A 45 -5.94 -7.10 -14.04
C SER A 45 -4.66 -7.43 -13.29
N LEU A 46 -4.49 -8.73 -12.97
CA LEU A 46 -3.29 -9.22 -12.31
C LEU A 46 -2.05 -9.10 -13.21
N LEU A 47 -2.24 -9.18 -14.52
CA LEU A 47 -1.19 -8.92 -15.50
C LEU A 47 -0.76 -7.44 -15.51
N ASN A 48 -1.71 -6.51 -15.39
CA ASN A 48 -1.39 -5.09 -15.27
C ASN A 48 -0.63 -4.82 -13.97
N ASP A 49 -1.12 -5.38 -12.85
CA ASP A 49 -0.45 -5.30 -11.54
C ASP A 49 1.01 -5.76 -11.66
N TYR A 50 1.26 -6.93 -12.25
CA TYR A 50 2.62 -7.42 -12.49
C TYR A 50 3.50 -6.46 -13.29
N HIS A 51 3.01 -5.90 -14.39
CA HIS A 51 3.79 -4.97 -15.22
C HIS A 51 4.07 -3.65 -14.51
N MET A 52 3.05 -3.06 -13.87
CA MET A 52 3.18 -1.80 -13.14
C MET A 52 4.05 -1.97 -11.89
N HIS A 53 3.92 -3.09 -11.19
CA HIS A 53 4.77 -3.44 -10.05
C HIS A 53 6.24 -3.51 -10.45
N LYS A 54 6.57 -4.20 -11.56
CA LYS A 54 7.95 -4.22 -12.08
C LYS A 54 8.47 -2.82 -12.40
N LEU A 55 7.69 -2.04 -13.14
CA LEU A 55 8.05 -0.68 -13.50
C LEU A 55 8.33 0.17 -12.26
N VAL A 56 7.43 0.17 -11.28
CA VAL A 56 7.56 0.94 -10.03
C VAL A 56 8.76 0.46 -9.20
N LEU A 57 9.02 -0.84 -9.14
CA LEU A 57 10.16 -1.38 -8.42
C LEU A 57 11.49 -0.93 -9.06
N ASP A 58 11.59 -1.01 -10.38
CA ASP A 58 12.79 -0.63 -11.12
C ASP A 58 13.06 0.87 -11.01
N THR A 59 12.03 1.72 -11.16
CA THR A 59 12.17 3.17 -11.03
C THR A 59 12.43 3.61 -9.58
N ALA A 60 11.79 2.98 -8.59
CA ALA A 60 12.08 3.26 -7.18
C ALA A 60 13.54 2.92 -6.82
N PHE A 61 14.11 1.86 -7.39
CA PHE A 61 15.52 1.52 -7.23
C PHE A 61 16.45 2.57 -7.86
N GLN A 62 16.15 3.00 -9.10
CA GLN A 62 16.93 4.03 -9.81
C GLN A 62 16.94 5.36 -9.07
N GLU A 63 15.76 5.82 -8.61
CA GLU A 63 15.59 7.08 -7.89
C GLU A 63 15.96 7.00 -6.40
N LYS A 64 16.42 5.83 -5.93
CA LYS A 64 16.77 5.55 -4.51
C LYS A 64 15.65 5.96 -3.55
N ASN A 65 14.40 5.67 -3.94
CA ASN A 65 13.23 6.09 -3.19
C ASN A 65 13.19 5.43 -1.81
N SER A 66 12.77 6.18 -0.79
CA SER A 66 12.74 5.74 0.59
C SER A 66 11.60 4.77 0.93
N VAL A 67 10.52 4.77 0.13
CA VAL A 67 9.35 3.89 0.29
C VAL A 67 9.64 2.51 -0.26
N CYS A 68 9.27 1.47 0.50
CA CYS A 68 9.51 0.10 0.13
C CYS A 68 8.50 -0.39 -0.91
N VAL A 69 8.99 -0.96 -2.01
CA VAL A 69 8.19 -1.70 -2.99
C VAL A 69 8.47 -3.20 -2.80
N PRO A 70 7.44 -4.08 -2.70
CA PRO A 70 7.66 -5.51 -2.60
C PRO A 70 8.52 -6.04 -3.75
N ARG A 71 9.52 -6.86 -3.47
CA ARG A 71 10.47 -7.33 -4.47
C ARG A 71 10.04 -8.59 -5.21
N TRP A 72 10.77 -8.87 -6.29
CA TRP A 72 10.68 -10.09 -7.10
C TRP A 72 9.28 -10.43 -7.60
N PRO A 73 8.54 -9.46 -8.19
CA PRO A 73 7.26 -9.77 -8.82
C PRO A 73 7.46 -10.83 -9.91
N SER A 74 6.64 -11.88 -9.88
CA SER A 74 6.60 -12.93 -10.88
C SER A 74 5.16 -13.40 -11.11
N LEU A 75 4.82 -13.71 -12.35
CA LEU A 75 3.49 -14.15 -12.73
C LEU A 75 3.50 -15.65 -13.03
N VAL A 76 2.78 -16.42 -12.23
CA VAL A 76 2.53 -17.85 -12.43
C VAL A 76 1.24 -18.01 -13.22
N ARG A 77 1.28 -18.74 -14.33
CA ARG A 77 0.09 -19.00 -15.15
C ARG A 77 -0.70 -20.19 -14.63
N ASN A 78 -1.96 -20.29 -15.01
CA ASN A 78 -2.83 -21.41 -14.63
C ASN A 78 -2.35 -22.80 -15.11
N ASN A 79 -1.46 -22.86 -16.10
CA ASN A 79 -0.90 -24.10 -16.65
C ASN A 79 0.59 -24.31 -16.31
N ASP A 80 1.13 -23.52 -15.38
CA ASP A 80 2.52 -23.61 -14.94
C ASP A 80 2.75 -24.82 -14.02
N SER A 81 3.90 -25.49 -14.15
CA SER A 81 4.25 -26.65 -13.31
C SER A 81 4.43 -26.30 -11.83
N TRP A 82 4.55 -25.00 -11.49
CA TRP A 82 4.43 -24.52 -10.13
C TRP A 82 3.17 -25.04 -9.41
N TRP A 83 2.06 -25.21 -10.14
CA TRP A 83 0.81 -25.71 -9.56
C TRP A 83 0.89 -27.17 -9.11
N ASP A 84 1.70 -28.01 -9.75
CA ASP A 84 1.86 -29.43 -9.39
C ASP A 84 2.36 -29.58 -7.94
N ALA A 85 3.25 -28.67 -7.51
CA ALA A 85 3.80 -28.65 -6.16
C ALA A 85 2.98 -27.82 -5.16
N ASN A 86 2.12 -26.90 -5.62
CA ASN A 86 1.52 -25.89 -4.74
C ASN A 86 -0.01 -25.94 -4.65
N LEU A 87 -0.72 -26.55 -5.60
CA LEU A 87 -2.19 -26.61 -5.56
C LEU A 87 -2.71 -27.27 -4.28
N SER A 88 -2.09 -28.38 -3.88
CA SER A 88 -2.43 -29.14 -2.67
C SER A 88 -2.17 -28.38 -1.37
N ARG A 89 -1.45 -27.26 -1.42
CA ARG A 89 -1.18 -26.40 -0.27
C ARG A 89 -2.29 -25.39 0.00
N PHE A 90 -3.11 -25.06 -1.00
CA PHE A 90 -4.34 -24.29 -0.79
C PHE A 90 -5.42 -25.15 -0.11
N PRO A 91 -6.45 -24.53 0.50
CA PRO A 91 -7.62 -25.26 0.99
C PRO A 91 -8.30 -26.06 -0.12
N LEU A 92 -9.09 -27.06 0.28
CA LEU A 92 -9.85 -27.88 -0.66
C LEU A 92 -10.83 -27.01 -1.49
N GLY A 93 -10.98 -27.30 -2.77
CA GLY A 93 -11.91 -26.62 -3.67
C GLY A 93 -11.32 -25.49 -4.52
N TYR A 94 -10.06 -25.11 -4.29
CA TYR A 94 -9.35 -24.19 -5.17
C TYR A 94 -8.83 -24.88 -6.44
N THR A 95 -8.90 -24.19 -7.57
CA THR A 95 -8.36 -24.63 -8.86
C THR A 95 -7.15 -23.78 -9.27
N THR A 96 -6.46 -24.17 -10.34
CA THR A 96 -5.37 -23.39 -10.93
C THR A 96 -5.89 -22.09 -11.54
N CYS A 97 -5.19 -20.99 -11.34
CA CYS A 97 -5.46 -19.68 -11.92
C CYS A 97 -4.15 -18.95 -12.20
N ASN A 98 -4.21 -17.72 -12.72
CA ASN A 98 -3.02 -16.86 -12.69
C ASN A 98 -2.77 -16.38 -11.25
N VAL A 99 -1.50 -16.26 -10.88
CA VAL A 99 -1.05 -15.82 -9.55
C VAL A 99 0.12 -14.85 -9.69
N LEU A 100 0.03 -13.69 -9.06
CA LEU A 100 1.15 -12.77 -8.89
C LEU A 100 1.83 -13.09 -7.57
N CYS A 101 3.08 -13.52 -7.66
CA CYS A 101 3.95 -13.79 -6.53
C CYS A 101 4.89 -12.60 -6.32
N ALA A 102 5.06 -12.15 -5.08
CA ALA A 102 6.01 -11.10 -4.71
C ALA A 102 6.47 -11.25 -3.26
N GLU A 103 7.45 -10.44 -2.84
CA GLU A 103 7.84 -10.29 -1.44
C GLU A 103 6.61 -10.03 -0.57
N ARG A 104 6.46 -10.81 0.50
CA ARG A 104 5.43 -10.57 1.50
C ARG A 104 5.88 -9.42 2.38
N ILE A 105 5.08 -8.37 2.41
CA ILE A 105 5.26 -7.28 3.38
C ILE A 105 5.17 -7.87 4.80
N PRO A 106 6.21 -7.73 5.64
CA PRO A 106 6.18 -8.26 6.99
C PRO A 106 5.08 -7.57 7.82
N PRO A 107 4.19 -8.30 8.49
CA PRO A 107 3.20 -7.66 9.36
C PRO A 107 3.87 -7.01 10.58
N LEU A 108 3.17 -6.08 11.22
CA LEU A 108 3.65 -5.49 12.46
C LEU A 108 3.78 -6.55 13.58
N PRO A 109 4.81 -6.45 14.46
CA PRO A 109 5.03 -7.41 15.54
C PRO A 109 3.84 -7.52 16.50
N GLN A 110 3.72 -8.65 17.19
CA GLN A 110 2.62 -8.92 18.12
C GLN A 110 2.41 -7.81 19.16
N GLU A 111 3.49 -7.28 19.73
CA GLU A 111 3.40 -6.21 20.73
C GLU A 111 2.74 -4.95 20.16
N VAL A 112 3.09 -4.57 18.94
CA VAL A 112 2.49 -3.42 18.24
C VAL A 112 1.02 -3.68 17.94
N ARG A 113 0.69 -4.90 17.48
CA ARG A 113 -0.69 -5.33 17.24
C ARG A 113 -1.53 -5.25 18.51
N HIS A 114 -1.01 -5.73 19.64
CA HIS A 114 -1.69 -5.65 20.93
C HIS A 114 -1.91 -4.21 21.37
N ARG A 115 -0.91 -3.32 21.22
CA ARG A 115 -1.06 -1.89 21.52
C ARG A 115 -2.15 -1.22 20.67
N LEU A 116 -2.22 -1.52 19.37
CA LEU A 116 -3.29 -1.04 18.48
C LEU A 116 -4.68 -1.53 18.94
N ILE A 117 -4.79 -2.82 19.29
CA ILE A 117 -6.03 -3.40 19.79
C ILE A 117 -6.44 -2.72 21.10
N ASP A 118 -5.53 -2.64 22.08
CA ASP A 118 -5.84 -2.07 23.39
C ASP A 118 -6.21 -0.58 23.31
N ARG A 119 -5.66 0.15 22.33
CA ARG A 119 -5.93 1.58 22.13
C ARG A 119 -7.25 1.88 21.41
N TYR A 120 -7.61 1.08 20.41
CA TYR A 120 -8.69 1.43 19.46
C TYR A 120 -9.80 0.37 19.30
N CYS A 121 -9.60 -0.85 19.78
CA CYS A 121 -10.62 -1.89 19.70
C CYS A 121 -11.67 -1.68 20.82
N PRO A 122 -12.97 -1.85 20.54
CA PRO A 122 -14.00 -1.85 21.58
C PRO A 122 -13.66 -2.88 22.67
N PRO A 123 -13.78 -2.55 23.98
CA PRO A 123 -13.35 -3.43 25.07
C PRO A 123 -13.90 -4.86 24.99
N ALA A 124 -15.16 -5.02 24.57
CA ALA A 124 -15.82 -6.31 24.42
C ALA A 124 -15.22 -7.22 23.32
N ALA A 125 -14.48 -6.66 22.36
CA ALA A 125 -13.92 -7.39 21.22
C ALA A 125 -12.41 -7.69 21.37
N ILE A 126 -11.71 -7.09 22.35
CA ILE A 126 -10.25 -7.18 22.50
C ILE A 126 -9.76 -8.64 22.53
N ALA A 127 -10.35 -9.48 23.39
CA ALA A 127 -9.93 -10.87 23.53
C ALA A 127 -10.13 -11.67 22.24
N THR A 128 -11.25 -11.44 21.55
CA THR A 128 -11.56 -12.10 20.27
C THR A 128 -10.59 -11.69 19.18
N ILE A 129 -10.27 -10.40 19.06
CA ILE A 129 -9.34 -9.89 18.04
C ILE A 129 -7.90 -10.34 18.32
N LYS A 130 -7.46 -10.35 19.59
CA LYS A 130 -6.12 -10.87 19.97
C LYS A 130 -5.96 -12.36 19.64
N ALA A 131 -7.04 -13.14 19.70
CA ALA A 131 -7.04 -14.56 19.39
C ALA A 131 -7.32 -14.87 17.90
N ASN A 132 -7.59 -13.87 17.07
CA ASN A 132 -7.94 -14.07 15.67
C ASN A 132 -6.68 -14.12 14.79
N ASP A 133 -6.39 -15.30 14.23
CA ASP A 133 -5.25 -15.53 13.33
C ASP A 133 -5.23 -14.57 12.14
N ALA A 134 -6.39 -14.13 11.67
CA ALA A 134 -6.46 -13.18 10.57
C ALA A 134 -5.78 -11.84 10.91
N ASP A 135 -5.87 -11.40 12.17
CA ASP A 135 -5.30 -10.15 12.66
C ASP A 135 -3.79 -10.27 12.92
N HIS A 136 -3.17 -11.41 12.59
CA HIS A 136 -1.72 -11.57 12.54
C HIS A 136 -1.09 -10.90 11.31
N ASP A 137 -1.86 -10.67 10.24
CA ASP A 137 -1.41 -9.99 9.02
C ASP A 137 -1.62 -8.47 9.11
N CYS A 138 -1.19 -7.86 10.21
CA CYS A 138 -1.44 -6.45 10.48
C CYS A 138 -0.60 -5.55 9.58
N LEU A 139 -1.28 -4.77 8.74
CA LEU A 139 -0.75 -3.68 7.93
C LEU A 139 -1.58 -2.43 8.26
N VAL A 140 -0.91 -1.33 8.61
CA VAL A 140 -1.60 -0.08 8.98
C VAL A 140 -1.62 0.85 7.77
N ARG A 141 -2.78 1.36 7.37
CA ARG A 141 -2.95 2.36 6.31
C ARG A 141 -2.92 3.77 6.90
N PRO A 142 -1.84 4.55 6.71
CA PRO A 142 -1.76 5.92 7.20
C PRO A 142 -2.60 6.86 6.31
N TYR A 143 -3.79 7.22 6.75
CA TYR A 143 -4.68 8.14 6.04
C TYR A 143 -4.43 9.59 6.46
N LEU A 144 -3.51 10.26 5.77
CA LEU A 144 -3.13 11.65 6.08
C LEU A 144 -4.09 12.69 5.49
N GLY A 145 -4.98 12.28 4.57
CA GLY A 145 -5.99 13.12 3.95
C GLY A 145 -7.36 13.08 4.61
N ARG A 146 -7.52 12.34 5.72
CA ARG A 146 -8.81 12.19 6.39
C ARG A 146 -8.66 12.08 7.91
N ARG A 147 -9.43 12.90 8.62
CA ARG A 147 -9.63 12.78 10.07
C ARG A 147 -10.83 11.88 10.36
N LYS A 148 -10.73 11.06 11.41
CA LYS A 148 -11.85 10.24 11.89
C LYS A 148 -12.82 11.12 12.68
N ILE A 149 -14.07 11.21 12.25
CA ILE A 149 -15.12 11.94 12.96
C ILE A 149 -15.58 11.10 14.17
N GLN A 150 -15.46 11.63 15.39
CA GLN A 150 -15.77 10.90 16.62
C GLN A 150 -17.28 10.61 16.84
N ASN A 151 -18.17 11.23 16.06
CA ASN A 151 -19.63 11.18 16.28
C ASN A 151 -20.38 10.02 15.61
N GLU A 152 -19.72 8.91 15.28
CA GLU A 152 -20.43 7.70 14.85
C GLU A 152 -20.85 6.83 16.05
N ALA A 153 -21.75 7.37 16.87
CA ALA A 153 -22.52 6.57 17.82
C ALA A 153 -23.49 5.58 17.11
N ARG A 154 -23.57 5.56 15.77
CA ARG A 154 -24.50 4.71 15.01
C ARG A 154 -23.98 4.40 13.61
N ARG A 155 -23.41 3.21 13.40
CA ARG A 155 -23.81 2.24 12.34
C ARG A 155 -22.96 0.97 12.38
N GLY A 156 -23.60 -0.12 12.81
CA GLY A 156 -23.09 -1.49 12.70
C GLY A 156 -22.22 -1.92 13.87
N ARG A 157 -22.28 -3.21 14.24
CA ARG A 157 -21.24 -3.82 15.08
C ARG A 157 -19.89 -3.48 14.45
N ASN A 158 -19.08 -2.69 15.15
CA ASN A 158 -17.77 -2.24 14.68
C ASN A 158 -16.92 -3.47 14.30
N PHE A 159 -16.79 -3.75 13.00
CA PHE A 159 -15.82 -4.72 12.50
C PHE A 159 -14.44 -4.10 12.67
N PHE A 160 -13.80 -4.38 13.80
CA PHE A 160 -12.39 -4.08 14.00
C PHE A 160 -11.58 -5.21 13.38
N SER A 161 -10.67 -4.89 12.47
CA SER A 161 -9.65 -5.83 12.00
C SER A 161 -8.33 -5.10 11.85
N LEU A 162 -7.24 -5.81 12.14
CA LEU A 162 -5.89 -5.33 11.93
C LEU A 162 -5.41 -5.52 10.48
N ARG A 163 -6.15 -6.28 9.66
CA ARG A 163 -5.89 -6.36 8.22
C ARG A 163 -6.25 -5.03 7.59
N ASN A 164 -5.28 -4.38 6.95
CA ASN A 164 -5.48 -3.10 6.29
C ASN A 164 -6.08 -2.04 7.23
N TYR A 165 -5.59 -1.97 8.48
CA TYR A 165 -6.15 -1.12 9.52
C TYR A 165 -6.04 0.37 9.17
N PRO A 166 -7.16 1.09 9.00
CA PRO A 166 -7.11 2.52 8.66
C PRO A 166 -6.77 3.37 9.88
N LEU A 167 -5.60 4.00 9.86
CA LEU A 167 -5.16 4.95 10.87
C LEU A 167 -5.30 6.38 10.33
N HIS A 168 -6.34 7.08 10.81
CA HIS A 168 -6.67 8.43 10.37
C HIS A 168 -5.70 9.46 10.94
N LEU A 169 -5.61 10.64 10.30
CA LEU A 169 -4.67 11.69 10.66
C LEU A 169 -4.68 12.04 12.15
N ASN A 170 -5.86 12.24 12.74
CA ASN A 170 -5.99 12.53 14.17
C ASN A 170 -5.54 11.38 15.07
N GLN A 171 -5.68 10.13 14.63
CA GLN A 171 -5.14 8.98 15.38
C GLN A 171 -3.62 8.91 15.27
N ALA A 172 -3.05 9.29 14.12
CA ALA A 172 -1.60 9.38 13.95
C ALA A 172 -1.00 10.51 14.81
N GLU A 173 -1.70 11.64 14.94
CA GLU A 173 -1.32 12.75 15.84
C GLU A 173 -1.40 12.32 17.31
N ASP A 174 -2.49 11.65 17.72
CA ASP A 174 -2.66 11.10 19.08
C ASP A 174 -1.55 10.13 19.48
N LEU A 175 -0.90 9.51 18.51
CA LEU A 175 0.20 8.58 18.70
C LEU A 175 1.58 9.23 18.53
N ASP A 176 1.65 10.54 18.23
CA ASP A 176 2.88 11.28 17.92
C ASP A 176 3.72 10.63 16.80
N LEU A 177 3.04 10.09 15.77
CA LEU A 177 3.72 9.49 14.63
C LEU A 177 4.47 10.56 13.83
N PRO A 178 5.57 10.20 13.13
CA PRO A 178 6.33 11.11 12.28
C PRO A 178 5.60 11.40 10.96
N ILE A 179 4.40 11.98 11.04
CA ILE A 179 3.47 12.25 9.93
C ILE A 179 4.14 13.01 8.80
N LEU A 180 4.92 14.04 9.13
CA LEU A 180 5.63 14.84 8.13
C LEU A 180 6.62 14.01 7.31
N LYS A 181 7.32 13.05 7.95
CA LYS A 181 8.25 12.16 7.24
C LYS A 181 7.50 11.21 6.30
N TYR A 182 6.35 10.69 6.73
CA TYR A 182 5.51 9.86 5.86
C TYR A 182 4.96 10.65 4.68
N ALA A 183 4.45 11.86 4.91
CA ALA A 183 3.94 12.73 3.85
C ALA A 183 5.03 13.04 2.81
N HIS A 184 6.26 13.34 3.25
CA HIS A 184 7.37 13.58 2.34
C HIS A 184 7.74 12.34 1.51
N ALA A 185 7.82 11.18 2.14
CA ALA A 185 8.13 9.93 1.44
C ALA A 185 7.04 9.56 0.42
N MET A 186 5.76 9.79 0.76
CA MET A 186 4.63 9.61 -0.18
C MET A 186 4.69 10.61 -1.34
N ALA A 187 5.05 11.87 -1.08
CA ALA A 187 5.21 12.89 -2.11
C ALA A 187 6.34 12.54 -3.10
N GLU A 188 7.47 12.07 -2.59
CA GLU A 188 8.61 11.59 -3.38
C GLU A 188 8.24 10.39 -4.25
N MET A 189 7.57 9.39 -3.67
CA MET A 189 7.08 8.21 -4.41
C MET A 189 6.08 8.59 -5.51
N LEU A 190 5.13 9.48 -5.21
CA LEU A 190 4.14 9.94 -6.19
C LEU A 190 4.80 10.73 -7.33
N ALA A 191 5.75 11.62 -7.03
CA ALA A 191 6.49 12.37 -8.05
C ALA A 191 7.26 11.42 -8.99
N MET A 192 7.93 10.41 -8.43
CA MET A 192 8.62 9.38 -9.22
C MET A 192 7.63 8.61 -10.12
N MET A 193 6.48 8.21 -9.59
CA MET A 193 5.46 7.50 -10.36
C MET A 193 4.94 8.34 -11.54
N HIS A 194 4.67 9.63 -11.32
CA HIS A 194 4.18 10.51 -12.37
C HIS A 194 5.22 10.82 -13.44
N TRP A 195 6.48 11.10 -13.05
CA TRP A 195 7.44 11.71 -13.96
C TRP A 195 8.47 10.72 -14.50
N THR A 196 8.98 9.82 -13.66
CA THR A 196 9.91 8.77 -14.07
C THR A 196 9.17 7.58 -14.67
N ALA A 197 8.22 7.01 -13.91
CA ALA A 197 7.47 5.83 -14.35
C ALA A 197 6.35 6.18 -15.35
N LYS A 198 5.93 7.45 -15.41
CA LYS A 198 4.86 7.93 -16.30
C LYS A 198 3.57 7.12 -16.13
N ILE A 199 3.15 6.95 -14.88
CA ILE A 199 1.87 6.34 -14.51
C ILE A 199 1.06 7.28 -13.63
N ASP A 200 -0.26 7.09 -13.59
CA ASP A 200 -1.21 7.94 -12.85
C ASP A 200 -1.34 7.62 -11.36
N ALA A 201 -0.62 6.59 -10.87
CA ALA A 201 -0.68 6.12 -9.49
C ALA A 201 -2.12 5.80 -9.00
N ASN A 202 -2.99 5.38 -9.91
CA ASN A 202 -4.38 5.07 -9.58
C ASN A 202 -4.52 3.79 -8.76
N ASP A 203 -5.27 3.92 -7.65
CA ASP A 203 -5.60 2.90 -6.66
C ASP A 203 -4.40 2.30 -5.90
N ILE A 204 -3.24 2.97 -5.91
CA ILE A 204 -2.11 2.52 -5.09
C ILE A 204 -2.45 2.61 -3.61
N GLU A 205 -1.88 1.69 -2.84
CA GLU A 205 -2.04 1.64 -1.39
C GLU A 205 -0.73 1.87 -0.67
N PHE A 206 -0.76 2.66 0.41
CA PHE A 206 0.37 2.81 1.33
C PHE A 206 0.11 2.10 2.64
N VAL A 207 1.12 1.42 3.18
CA VAL A 207 1.04 0.78 4.50
C VAL A 207 2.30 0.99 5.34
N LEU A 208 2.11 1.17 6.64
CA LEU A 208 3.13 1.03 7.67
C LEU A 208 3.16 -0.43 8.11
N ALA A 209 4.32 -1.05 7.98
CA ALA A 209 4.50 -2.48 8.22
C ALA A 209 5.90 -2.80 8.75
N GLY A 210 6.11 -4.05 9.16
CA GLY A 210 7.40 -4.50 9.65
C GLY A 210 8.53 -4.32 8.63
N VAL A 211 9.75 -4.37 9.13
CA VAL A 211 10.96 -4.27 8.31
C VAL A 211 11.44 -5.65 7.89
N GLN A 212 12.02 -5.75 6.69
CA GLN A 212 12.74 -6.93 6.26
C GLN A 212 14.24 -6.66 6.36
N GLN A 213 14.98 -7.52 7.06
CA GLN A 213 16.43 -7.38 7.25
C GLN A 213 17.17 -7.71 5.96
N GLN A 214 17.24 -6.78 5.00
CA GLN A 214 18.15 -6.90 3.85
C GLN A 214 18.79 -5.56 3.49
N PRO A 215 20.13 -5.50 3.34
CA PRO A 215 20.91 -4.26 3.32
C PRO A 215 21.01 -3.55 1.96
N GLU A 216 20.44 -4.11 0.88
CA GLU A 216 20.81 -3.74 -0.49
C GLU A 216 20.03 -2.56 -1.11
N ILE A 217 18.96 -2.09 -0.49
CA ILE A 217 18.15 -0.97 -1.01
C ILE A 217 18.01 0.09 0.08
N ALA A 218 18.17 1.36 -0.31
CA ALA A 218 17.90 2.50 0.57
C ALA A 218 16.44 2.43 1.03
N ARG A 219 16.22 1.95 2.25
CA ARG A 219 14.90 1.84 2.87
C ARG A 219 14.93 2.71 4.11
N THR A 220 13.98 3.64 4.23
CA THR A 220 13.84 4.36 5.50
C THR A 220 13.22 3.44 6.52
N ILE A 221 13.98 3.19 7.58
CA ILE A 221 13.52 2.50 8.78
C ILE A 221 13.14 3.57 9.79
N TYR A 222 11.91 3.48 10.29
CA TYR A 222 11.39 4.31 11.35
C TYR A 222 11.41 3.50 12.65
N THR A 223 11.82 4.15 13.74
CA THR A 223 11.66 3.61 15.09
C THR A 223 10.76 4.57 15.85
N HIS A 224 9.67 4.04 16.40
CA HIS A 224 8.69 4.81 17.15
C HIS A 224 8.24 4.01 18.37
N ASP A 225 8.00 4.68 19.50
CA ASP A 225 7.68 4.00 20.75
C ASP A 225 6.45 3.12 20.61
N PHE A 226 5.40 3.61 19.94
CA PHE A 226 4.13 2.87 19.78
C PHE A 226 4.15 1.83 18.64
N LEU A 227 4.75 2.16 17.48
CA LEU A 227 4.73 1.27 16.30
C LEU A 227 5.97 0.37 16.21
N GLY A 228 6.93 0.53 17.12
CA GLY A 228 8.21 -0.16 17.05
C GLY A 228 8.98 0.21 15.78
N THR A 229 9.84 -0.71 15.35
CA THR A 229 10.59 -0.59 14.10
C THR A 229 9.74 -0.98 12.90
N HIS A 230 9.56 -0.07 11.96
CA HIS A 230 8.68 -0.23 10.80
C HIS A 230 9.18 0.55 9.57
N SER A 231 8.60 0.28 8.41
CA SER A 231 8.82 1.00 7.16
C SER A 231 7.50 1.37 6.50
N LEU A 232 7.56 2.37 5.62
CA LEU A 232 6.47 2.72 4.72
C LEU A 232 6.61 1.92 3.43
N TRP A 233 5.54 1.26 3.02
CA TRP A 233 5.47 0.43 1.81
C TRP A 233 4.39 0.96 0.87
N VAL A 234 4.56 0.69 -0.42
CA VAL A 234 3.54 0.92 -1.46
C VAL A 234 3.23 -0.37 -2.21
N LEU A 235 1.96 -0.61 -2.51
CA LEU A 235 1.45 -1.83 -3.15
C LEU A 235 0.16 -1.57 -3.94
N ASP A 236 -0.36 -2.63 -4.56
CA ASP A 236 -1.60 -2.67 -5.36
C ASP A 236 -1.57 -1.76 -6.60
N PHE A 237 -0.91 -2.23 -7.66
CA PHE A 237 -0.69 -1.43 -8.88
C PHE A 237 -1.62 -1.84 -10.02
N ASP A 238 -2.64 -2.65 -9.74
CA ASP A 238 -3.52 -3.28 -10.73
C ASP A 238 -4.35 -2.27 -11.54
N CYS A 239 -4.60 -1.08 -10.98
CA CYS A 239 -5.37 -0.01 -11.58
C CYS A 239 -4.54 1.15 -12.15
N CYS A 240 -3.21 1.10 -11.99
CA CYS A 240 -2.30 2.09 -12.54
C CYS A 240 -2.30 2.06 -14.07
N LYS A 241 -2.26 3.24 -14.69
CA LYS A 241 -2.24 3.41 -16.14
C LYS A 241 -1.16 4.38 -16.54
N THR A 242 -0.72 4.28 -17.80
CA THR A 242 0.19 5.26 -18.39
C THR A 242 -0.36 6.67 -18.29
N LEU A 243 0.52 7.60 -17.97
CA LEU A 243 0.27 9.03 -17.84
C LEU A 243 0.87 9.75 -19.05
N THR A 244 0.04 10.48 -19.80
CA THR A 244 0.52 11.37 -20.87
C THR A 244 1.12 12.64 -20.27
N MET A 245 2.13 13.21 -20.93
CA MET A 245 2.81 14.42 -20.45
C MET A 245 2.12 15.68 -20.99
N ASP A 246 0.82 15.78 -20.77
CA ASP A 246 -0.06 16.86 -21.24
C ASP A 246 -1.22 17.10 -20.26
N ASP A 247 -2.10 18.05 -20.57
CA ASP A 247 -3.24 18.41 -19.71
C ASP A 247 -4.23 17.24 -19.50
N ALA A 248 -4.32 16.29 -20.44
CA ALA A 248 -5.16 15.10 -20.28
C ALA A 248 -4.56 14.14 -19.24
N GLY A 249 -3.23 13.99 -19.23
CA GLY A 249 -2.53 13.25 -18.18
C GLY A 249 -2.68 13.92 -16.82
N ILE A 250 -2.56 15.25 -16.75
CA ILE A 250 -2.81 16.01 -15.52
C ILE A 250 -4.21 15.74 -14.96
N GLU A 251 -5.24 15.77 -15.79
CA GLU A 251 -6.62 15.45 -15.40
C GLU A 251 -6.72 14.02 -14.85
N GLN A 252 -6.08 13.06 -15.52
CA GLN A 252 -6.07 11.65 -15.11
C GLN A 252 -5.41 11.45 -13.74
N ALA A 253 -4.21 12.00 -13.54
CA ALA A 253 -3.47 11.90 -12.29
C ALA A 253 -4.20 12.61 -11.13
N ALA A 254 -4.76 13.81 -11.36
CA ALA A 254 -5.49 14.54 -10.33
C ALA A 254 -6.72 13.76 -9.86
N ARG A 255 -7.45 13.13 -10.79
CA ARG A 255 -8.57 12.24 -10.46
C ARG A 255 -8.11 11.00 -9.69
N ALA A 256 -7.01 10.38 -10.09
CA ALA A 256 -6.44 9.25 -9.36
C ALA A 256 -6.09 9.64 -7.92
N PHE A 257 -5.40 10.77 -7.73
CA PHE A 257 -5.02 11.29 -6.42
C PHE A 257 -6.22 11.45 -5.47
N LEU A 258 -7.33 12.02 -5.95
CA LEU A 258 -8.53 12.26 -5.12
C LEU A 258 -9.36 10.99 -4.89
N ARG A 259 -9.47 10.13 -5.91
CA ARG A 259 -10.24 8.88 -5.84
C ARG A 259 -9.59 7.81 -4.98
N ASN A 260 -8.26 7.79 -4.92
CA ASN A 260 -7.54 6.87 -4.04
C ASN A 260 -8.02 7.04 -2.60
N ASP A 261 -7.89 5.97 -1.82
CA ASP A 261 -7.96 6.04 -0.36
C ASP A 261 -7.14 7.26 0.15
N PRO A 262 -7.55 7.91 1.25
CA PRO A 262 -7.06 9.23 1.65
C PRO A 262 -5.65 9.19 2.27
N TYR A 263 -4.70 8.55 1.60
CA TYR A 263 -3.29 8.46 2.00
C TYR A 263 -2.62 9.83 1.98
N PHE A 264 -2.85 10.60 0.93
CA PHE A 264 -2.23 11.90 0.75
C PHE A 264 -3.00 13.00 1.52
N PRO A 265 -2.31 13.97 2.12
CA PRO A 265 -2.95 15.18 2.64
C PRO A 265 -3.82 15.84 1.56
N ARG A 266 -4.92 16.48 1.98
CA ARG A 266 -5.85 17.15 1.06
C ARG A 266 -5.68 18.67 1.12
N PRO A 267 -5.90 19.39 0.01
CA PRO A 267 -6.00 20.84 0.02
C PRO A 267 -6.99 21.30 1.10
N ALA A 268 -6.59 22.22 1.97
CA ALA A 268 -7.45 22.74 3.03
C ALA A 268 -7.91 24.17 2.71
N ILE A 269 -9.18 24.47 2.98
CA ILE A 269 -9.76 25.82 2.85
C ILE A 269 -8.97 26.83 3.70
N ASN A 270 -8.58 26.43 4.92
CA ASN A 270 -7.74 27.22 5.80
C ASN A 270 -6.29 26.73 5.73
N THR A 271 -5.45 27.46 5.00
CA THR A 271 -4.04 27.13 4.80
C THR A 271 -3.21 27.24 6.09
N GLN A 272 -3.69 27.94 7.11
CA GLN A 272 -3.04 28.06 8.42
C GLN A 272 -3.47 26.97 9.42
N SER A 273 -4.42 26.09 9.05
CA SER A 273 -4.78 24.94 9.88
C SER A 273 -3.68 23.86 9.87
N PRO A 274 -3.63 22.95 10.87
CA PRO A 274 -2.70 21.82 10.84
C PRO A 274 -2.78 21.00 9.53
N ASP A 275 -3.99 20.77 9.02
CA ASP A 275 -4.22 20.04 7.75
C ASP A 275 -3.70 20.84 6.55
N GLY A 276 -3.93 22.16 6.55
CA GLY A 276 -3.39 23.06 5.54
C GLY A 276 -1.87 23.11 5.52
N ASN A 277 -1.24 23.14 6.70
CA ASN A 277 0.22 23.05 6.82
C ASN A 277 0.74 21.71 6.30
N LEU A 278 0.09 20.60 6.65
CA LEU A 278 0.50 19.27 6.18
C LEU A 278 0.36 19.14 4.65
N TRP A 279 -0.71 19.68 4.07
CA TRP A 279 -0.86 19.78 2.61
C TRP A 279 0.25 20.62 1.98
N ASN A 280 0.58 21.76 2.56
CA ASN A 280 1.64 22.63 2.04
C ASN A 280 3.01 21.95 2.07
N GLU A 281 3.32 21.19 3.12
CA GLU A 281 4.55 20.41 3.22
C GLU A 281 4.60 19.30 2.16
N PHE A 282 3.51 18.53 2.00
CA PHE A 282 3.38 17.53 0.94
C PHE A 282 3.54 18.14 -0.45
N ARG A 283 2.81 19.23 -0.74
CA ARG A 283 2.87 19.98 -2.00
C ARG A 283 4.29 20.44 -2.28
N THR A 284 4.94 21.08 -1.32
CA THR A 284 6.29 21.63 -1.47
C THR A 284 7.27 20.52 -1.79
N ARG A 285 7.23 19.41 -1.03
CA ARG A 285 8.09 18.26 -1.28
C ARG A 285 7.84 17.65 -2.67
N TYR A 286 6.57 17.43 -3.02
CA TYR A 286 6.19 16.88 -4.33
C TYR A 286 6.74 17.74 -5.47
N LEU A 287 6.58 19.06 -5.41
CA LEU A 287 7.05 19.98 -6.46
C LEU A 287 8.57 20.00 -6.59
N VAL A 288 9.29 20.07 -5.46
CA VAL A 288 10.76 20.03 -5.46
C VAL A 288 11.28 18.74 -6.09
N CYS A 289 10.71 17.59 -5.70
CA CYS A 289 11.09 16.30 -6.28
C CYS A 289 10.72 16.23 -7.77
N SER A 290 9.52 16.70 -8.13
CA SER A 290 9.05 16.71 -9.50
C SER A 290 9.96 17.51 -10.42
N GLN A 291 10.39 18.72 -10.00
CA GLN A 291 11.28 19.57 -10.78
C GLN A 291 12.57 18.86 -11.20
N ASN A 292 13.18 18.09 -10.29
CA ASN A 292 14.39 17.33 -10.59
C ASN A 292 14.16 16.17 -11.58
N LEU A 293 12.94 15.64 -11.65
CA LEU A 293 12.59 14.51 -12.52
C LEU A 293 12.13 14.97 -13.90
N VAL A 294 11.44 16.10 -14.00
CA VAL A 294 10.94 16.61 -15.30
C VAL A 294 12.01 17.33 -16.13
N THR A 295 13.13 17.76 -15.52
CA THR A 295 14.23 18.41 -16.25
C THR A 295 14.82 17.54 -17.36
N ASP A 296 14.70 16.23 -17.25
CA ASP A 296 15.19 15.27 -18.23
C ASP A 296 14.20 15.02 -19.39
N HIS A 297 13.05 15.71 -19.39
CA HIS A 297 11.93 15.46 -20.31
C HIS A 297 11.54 16.65 -21.19
N GLY A 298 12.36 17.70 -21.21
CA GLY A 298 12.19 18.87 -22.07
C GLY A 298 11.38 20.01 -21.44
N VAL A 299 11.50 21.20 -22.03
CA VAL A 299 10.99 22.46 -21.46
C VAL A 299 9.47 22.45 -21.27
N ASP A 300 8.73 21.80 -22.16
CA ASP A 300 7.26 21.74 -22.12
C ASP A 300 6.72 20.98 -20.90
N CYS A 301 7.51 20.06 -20.32
CA CYS A 301 7.13 19.29 -19.15
C CYS A 301 7.33 20.05 -17.83
N LEU A 302 8.08 21.16 -17.82
CA LEU A 302 8.46 21.87 -16.59
C LEU A 302 7.27 22.45 -15.81
N ALA A 303 6.17 22.77 -16.51
CA ALA A 303 4.97 23.32 -15.89
C ALA A 303 3.98 22.23 -15.38
N LEU A 304 4.14 20.98 -15.80
CA LEU A 304 3.21 19.89 -15.49
C LEU A 304 3.06 19.63 -13.97
N PRO A 305 4.12 19.67 -13.15
CA PRO A 305 3.98 19.46 -11.71
C PRO A 305 3.10 20.50 -11.01
N GLU A 306 3.24 21.78 -11.35
CA GLU A 306 2.39 22.85 -10.80
C GLU A 306 0.95 22.75 -11.31
N LYS A 307 0.77 22.40 -12.59
CA LYS A 307 -0.56 22.13 -13.17
C LYS A 307 -1.26 20.99 -12.43
N PHE A 308 -0.56 19.89 -12.12
CA PHE A 308 -1.10 18.78 -11.33
C PHE A 308 -1.61 19.24 -9.97
N VAL A 309 -0.77 19.93 -9.19
CA VAL A 309 -1.15 20.36 -7.83
C VAL A 309 -2.31 21.36 -7.87
N THR A 310 -2.28 22.30 -8.82
CA THR A 310 -3.37 23.26 -9.03
C THR A 310 -4.67 22.52 -9.35
N ARG A 311 -4.60 21.52 -10.23
CA ARG A 311 -5.76 20.76 -10.65
C ARG A 311 -6.38 19.94 -9.50
N VAL A 312 -5.54 19.34 -8.64
CA VAL A 312 -5.99 18.65 -7.42
C VAL A 312 -6.75 19.60 -6.50
N ALA A 313 -6.24 20.83 -6.29
CA ALA A 313 -6.90 21.83 -5.47
C ALA A 313 -8.27 22.23 -6.03
N GLU A 314 -8.35 22.54 -7.33
CA GLU A 314 -9.61 22.89 -8.01
C GLU A 314 -10.65 21.77 -7.94
N MET A 315 -10.24 20.52 -8.17
CA MET A 315 -11.15 19.37 -8.13
C MET A 315 -11.68 19.13 -6.71
N HIS A 316 -10.82 19.28 -5.70
CA HIS A 316 -11.20 19.11 -4.31
C HIS A 316 -12.20 20.18 -3.86
N GLU A 317 -11.98 21.46 -4.22
CA GLU A 317 -12.92 22.55 -3.95
C GLU A 317 -14.29 22.35 -4.62
N GLN A 318 -14.32 21.70 -5.78
CA GLN A 318 -15.55 21.35 -6.50
C GLN A 318 -16.29 20.14 -5.92
N GLY A 319 -15.74 19.49 -4.89
CA GLY A 319 -16.29 18.25 -4.31
C GLY A 319 -16.27 17.07 -5.26
N LYS A 320 -15.32 17.04 -6.21
CA LYS A 320 -15.13 15.93 -7.16
C LYS A 320 -14.17 14.89 -6.59
N ASP A 321 -14.41 14.47 -5.36
CA ASP A 321 -13.72 13.37 -4.68
C ASP A 321 -14.27 12.00 -5.13
#